data_AF-A0A5D0CK11-F1
#
_entry.id   AF-A0A5D0CK11-F1
#
_cell.length_a   1.000
_cell.length_b   1.000
_cell.length_c   1.000
_cell.angle_alpha   90.00
_cell.angle_beta   90.00
_cell.angle_gamma   90.00
#
_symmetry.space_group_name_H-M   'P 1'
#
loop_
_entity.id
_entity.type
_entity.pdbx_description
1 polymer ?
#
loop_
_entity_poly.entity_id
_entity_poly.type
_entity_poly.pdbx_seq_one_letter_code
_entity_poly.pdbx_strand_id
1 'polypeptide(L)'
;MLRKDYLVRMLEEMTEMIGKVFGLKQQRKWTEALWELDELYRKLFRLNSRLLGSLSAKDIVEMMRTGGTVESDKLQSLARLMKEEADVLTASGQPEEGVLRARKALHLYLAAHTYGADPGLWELHGEVSELQESLKGFRLPEDTERLLMGYEESRGNFALAENALYRLLESGSARREEGVAFYTRLLALDPGKLEEGGLPETEVREGLEAWLARTAGLAYNEVGPNGV
;
A
#
# COMPACT_ATOMS: atom_id res chain seq x y z
N MET A 1 -16.64 22.53 -6.44
CA MET A 1 -17.02 23.02 -5.10
C MET A 1 -17.39 21.85 -4.21
N LEU A 2 -18.55 21.18 -4.40
CA LEU A 2 -19.03 20.10 -3.53
C LEU A 2 -18.01 19.00 -3.12
N ARG A 3 -17.24 18.43 -4.06
CA ARG A 3 -16.23 17.40 -3.73
C ARG A 3 -15.07 17.94 -2.88
N LYS A 4 -14.60 19.16 -3.18
CA LYS A 4 -13.51 19.80 -2.40
C LYS A 4 -13.99 20.14 -0.99
N ASP A 5 -15.20 20.69 -0.87
CA ASP A 5 -15.78 21.06 0.42
C ASP A 5 -16.08 19.83 1.30
N TYR A 6 -16.45 18.70 0.68
CA TYR A 6 -16.60 17.42 1.36
C TYR A 6 -15.25 16.88 1.86
N LEU A 7 -14.22 16.86 1.00
CA LEU A 7 -12.90 16.38 1.39
C LEU A 7 -12.31 17.23 2.52
N VAL A 8 -12.38 18.56 2.44
CA VAL A 8 -11.88 19.44 3.51
C VAL A 8 -12.56 19.13 4.85
N ARG A 9 -13.90 19.01 4.87
CA ARG A 9 -14.63 18.64 6.09
C ARG A 9 -14.24 17.26 6.62
N MET A 10 -14.06 16.30 5.72
CA MET A 10 -13.60 14.97 6.08
C MET A 10 -12.22 15.02 6.76
N LEU A 11 -11.28 15.80 6.21
CA LEU A 11 -9.95 16.00 6.80
C LEU A 11 -10.02 16.66 8.17
N GLU A 12 -10.85 17.70 8.33
CA GLU A 12 -11.04 18.37 9.62
C GLU A 12 -11.53 17.40 10.68
N GLU A 13 -12.59 16.64 10.38
CA GLU A 13 -13.15 15.64 11.29
C GLU A 13 -12.14 14.52 11.63
N MET A 14 -11.37 14.08 10.63
CA MET A 14 -10.32 13.09 10.84
C MET A 14 -9.18 13.64 11.70
N THR A 15 -8.73 14.86 11.44
CA THR A 15 -7.61 15.48 12.18
C THR A 15 -7.97 15.68 13.64
N GLU A 16 -9.18 16.17 13.93
CA GLU A 16 -9.70 16.29 15.30
C GLU A 16 -9.73 14.93 16.00
N MET A 17 -10.27 13.90 15.33
CA MET A 17 -10.38 12.56 15.89
C MET A 17 -9.01 11.91 16.11
N ILE A 18 -8.07 12.05 15.17
CA ILE A 18 -6.69 11.57 15.33
C ILE A 18 -6.03 12.23 16.55
N GLY A 19 -6.21 13.54 16.74
CA GLY A 19 -5.74 14.23 17.94
C GLY A 19 -6.35 13.67 19.23
N LYS A 20 -7.64 13.35 19.21
CA LYS A 20 -8.34 12.70 20.34
C LYS A 20 -7.80 11.30 20.62
N VAL A 21 -7.64 10.46 19.59
CA VAL A 21 -7.06 9.10 19.70
C VAL A 21 -5.64 9.17 20.26
N PHE A 22 -4.82 10.12 19.80
CA PHE A 22 -3.50 10.36 20.36
C PHE A 22 -3.57 10.67 21.87
N GLY A 23 -4.45 11.57 22.28
CA GLY A 23 -4.67 11.89 23.70
C GLY A 23 -5.13 10.68 24.54
N LEU A 24 -5.98 9.81 23.98
CA LEU A 24 -6.44 8.58 24.62
C LEU A 24 -5.30 7.54 24.72
N LYS A 25 -4.46 7.42 23.70
CA LYS A 25 -3.25 6.56 23.71
C LYS A 25 -2.31 6.96 24.84
N GLN A 26 -2.05 8.26 25.02
CA GLN A 26 -1.21 8.76 26.12
C GLN A 26 -1.77 8.42 27.50
N GLN A 27 -3.10 8.35 27.63
CA GLN A 27 -3.80 7.95 28.85
C GLN A 27 -3.97 6.42 28.98
N ARG A 28 -3.48 5.64 28.01
CA ARG A 28 -3.67 4.18 27.91
C ARG A 28 -5.14 3.74 27.85
N LYS A 29 -6.02 4.62 27.34
CA LYS A 29 -7.46 4.37 27.14
C LYS A 29 -7.69 3.73 25.78
N TRP A 30 -7.21 2.49 25.62
CA TRP A 30 -7.17 1.79 24.33
C TRP A 30 -8.56 1.46 23.80
N THR A 31 -9.46 1.00 24.66
CA THR A 31 -10.83 0.64 24.27
C THR A 31 -11.58 1.84 23.75
N GLU A 32 -11.46 2.98 24.43
CA GLU A 32 -12.05 4.24 24.01
C GLU A 32 -11.44 4.72 22.69
N ALA A 33 -10.11 4.62 22.52
CA ALA A 33 -9.45 4.98 21.27
C ALA A 33 -9.97 4.15 20.09
N LEU A 34 -10.13 2.83 20.26
CA LEU A 34 -10.69 1.95 19.23
C LEU A 34 -12.17 2.25 18.96
N TRP A 35 -12.94 2.63 19.99
CA TRP A 35 -14.34 3.01 19.81
C TRP A 35 -14.48 4.31 18.99
N GLU A 36 -13.66 5.32 19.26
CA GLU A 36 -13.64 6.57 18.49
C GLU A 36 -13.27 6.34 17.02
N LEU A 37 -12.31 5.44 16.76
CA LEU A 37 -11.96 5.01 15.40
C LEU A 37 -13.14 4.31 14.71
N ASP A 38 -13.84 3.39 15.40
CA ASP A 38 -15.00 2.69 14.85
C ASP A 38 -16.15 3.64 14.49
N GLU A 39 -16.43 4.62 15.34
CA GLU A 39 -17.44 5.65 15.07
C GLU A 39 -17.06 6.49 13.84
N LEU A 40 -15.78 6.86 13.70
CA LEU A 40 -15.35 7.63 12.54
C LEU A 40 -15.43 6.80 11.25
N TYR A 41 -15.08 5.51 11.28
CA TYR A 41 -15.26 4.63 10.13
C TYR A 41 -16.73 4.59 9.67
N ARG A 42 -17.67 4.50 10.62
CA ARG A 42 -19.11 4.46 10.32
C ARG A 42 -19.57 5.75 9.69
N LYS A 43 -19.13 6.87 10.25
CA LYS A 43 -19.53 8.21 9.82
C LYS A 43 -19.00 8.55 8.42
N LEU A 44 -17.71 8.33 8.16
CA LEU A 44 -17.04 8.80 6.94
C LEU A 44 -17.05 7.78 5.81
N PHE A 45 -16.93 6.50 6.12
CA PHE A 45 -16.75 5.43 5.13
C PHE A 45 -17.94 4.47 5.07
N ARG A 46 -18.89 4.56 6.02
CA ARG A 46 -20.00 3.61 6.18
C ARG A 46 -19.50 2.18 6.43
N LEU A 47 -18.30 2.06 6.99
CA LEU A 47 -17.66 0.80 7.38
C LEU A 47 -17.48 0.78 8.89
N ASN A 48 -17.09 -0.37 9.44
CA ASN A 48 -16.67 -0.46 10.83
C ASN A 48 -15.37 -1.28 10.90
N SER A 49 -14.68 -1.18 12.04
CA SER A 49 -13.40 -1.86 12.26
C SER A 49 -13.51 -3.36 12.00
N ARG A 50 -14.57 -4.02 12.47
CA ARG A 50 -14.76 -5.47 12.27
C ARG A 50 -14.83 -5.84 10.79
N LEU A 51 -15.61 -5.08 10.01
CA LEU A 51 -15.75 -5.31 8.58
C LEU A 51 -14.42 -5.07 7.85
N LEU A 52 -13.73 -3.97 8.18
CA LEU A 52 -12.38 -3.67 7.65
C LEU A 52 -11.36 -4.78 8.01
N GLY A 53 -11.51 -5.40 9.19
CA GLY A 53 -10.72 -6.56 9.60
C GLY A 53 -10.99 -7.81 8.75
N SER A 54 -12.25 -8.05 8.38
CA SER A 54 -12.64 -9.24 7.60
C SER A 54 -12.40 -9.15 6.08
N LEU A 55 -12.43 -7.94 5.50
CA LEU A 55 -12.30 -7.75 4.05
C LEU A 55 -10.84 -7.88 3.59
N SER A 56 -10.63 -8.35 2.36
CA SER A 56 -9.30 -8.22 1.75
C SER A 56 -8.99 -6.75 1.45
N ALA A 57 -7.71 -6.38 1.35
CA ALA A 57 -7.34 -5.02 1.00
C ALA A 57 -7.86 -4.63 -0.40
N LYS A 58 -7.87 -5.58 -1.35
CA LYS A 58 -8.47 -5.42 -2.68
C LYS A 58 -9.97 -5.12 -2.62
N ASP A 59 -10.72 -5.84 -1.80
CA ASP A 59 -12.16 -5.59 -1.65
C ASP A 59 -12.43 -4.19 -1.08
N ILE A 60 -11.59 -3.74 -0.14
CA ILE A 60 -11.69 -2.37 0.41
C ILE A 60 -11.45 -1.34 -0.70
N VAL A 61 -10.45 -1.54 -1.57
CA VAL A 61 -10.20 -0.67 -2.74
C VAL A 61 -11.41 -0.62 -3.66
N GLU A 62 -12.01 -1.77 -3.98
CA GLU A 62 -13.19 -1.84 -4.84
C GLU A 62 -14.43 -1.21 -4.22
N MET A 63 -14.61 -1.29 -2.89
CA MET A 63 -15.68 -0.58 -2.20
C MET A 63 -15.54 0.96 -2.27
N MET A 64 -14.34 1.48 -2.50
CA MET A 64 -14.11 2.91 -2.71
C MET A 64 -14.29 3.33 -4.18
N ARG A 65 -14.74 2.43 -5.06
CA ARG A 65 -15.06 2.76 -6.45
C ARG A 65 -16.45 3.39 -6.55
N THR A 66 -16.50 4.61 -7.08
CA THR A 66 -17.74 5.32 -7.37
C THR A 66 -17.75 5.76 -8.84
N GLY A 67 -18.80 5.40 -9.59
CA GLY A 67 -18.93 5.79 -10.99
C GLY A 67 -17.83 5.24 -11.90
N GLY A 68 -17.26 4.08 -11.58
CA GLY A 68 -16.19 3.43 -12.34
C GLY A 68 -14.77 3.83 -11.93
N THR A 69 -14.60 4.91 -11.15
CA THR A 69 -13.29 5.40 -10.67
C THR A 69 -13.11 5.19 -9.18
N VAL A 70 -11.91 4.84 -8.74
CA VAL A 70 -11.59 4.78 -7.31
C VAL A 70 -11.50 6.19 -6.73
N GLU A 71 -12.18 6.45 -5.61
CA GLU A 71 -12.05 7.68 -4.84
C GLU A 71 -10.69 7.71 -4.11
N SER A 72 -9.60 7.95 -4.84
CA SER A 72 -8.21 7.79 -4.38
C SER A 72 -7.87 8.61 -3.12
N ASP A 73 -8.27 9.88 -3.04
CA ASP A 73 -8.07 10.73 -1.83
C ASP A 73 -8.79 10.17 -0.59
N LYS A 74 -9.97 9.57 -0.79
CA LYS A 74 -10.76 8.95 0.28
C LYS A 74 -10.16 7.61 0.68
N LEU A 75 -9.64 6.84 -0.27
CA LEU A 75 -8.89 5.61 -0.02
C LEU A 75 -7.62 5.90 0.82
N GLN A 76 -6.87 6.95 0.47
CA GLN A 76 -5.73 7.43 1.27
C GLN A 76 -6.15 7.84 2.68
N SER A 77 -7.28 8.53 2.80
CA SER A 77 -7.83 8.94 4.11
C SER A 77 -8.22 7.72 4.96
N LEU A 78 -8.82 6.68 4.37
CA LEU A 78 -9.08 5.42 5.07
C LEU A 78 -7.78 4.75 5.52
N ALA A 79 -6.75 4.75 4.66
CA ALA A 79 -5.43 4.21 5.00
C ALA A 79 -4.82 4.89 6.23
N ARG A 80 -4.96 6.22 6.34
CA ARG A 80 -4.50 6.99 7.51
C ARG A 80 -5.15 6.52 8.81
N LEU A 81 -6.46 6.33 8.82
CA LEU A 81 -7.17 5.84 10.02
C LEU A 81 -6.81 4.40 10.35
N MET A 82 -6.67 3.54 9.33
CA MET A 82 -6.26 2.14 9.53
C MET A 82 -4.86 2.02 10.12
N LYS A 83 -3.95 2.94 9.78
CA LYS A 83 -2.63 3.04 10.41
C LYS A 83 -2.75 3.44 11.89
N GLU A 84 -3.55 4.45 12.22
CA GLU A 84 -3.78 4.83 13.62
C GLU A 84 -4.38 3.68 14.44
N GLU A 85 -5.32 2.95 13.86
CA GLU A 85 -5.90 1.76 14.48
C GLU A 85 -4.86 0.65 14.68
N ALA A 86 -4.00 0.40 13.69
CA ALA A 86 -2.90 -0.55 13.81
C ALA A 86 -1.97 -0.22 14.98
N ASP A 87 -1.65 1.06 15.16
CA ASP A 87 -0.83 1.53 16.28
C ASP A 87 -1.52 1.34 17.63
N VAL A 88 -2.82 1.64 17.72
CA VAL A 88 -3.61 1.43 18.95
C VAL A 88 -3.67 -0.06 19.30
N LEU A 89 -3.95 -0.92 18.32
CA LEU A 89 -4.01 -2.38 18.51
C LEU A 89 -2.68 -2.92 19.01
N THR A 90 -1.57 -2.53 18.37
CA THR A 90 -0.22 -2.92 18.76
C THR A 90 0.09 -2.47 20.19
N ALA A 91 -0.18 -1.21 20.53
CA ALA A 91 0.04 -0.66 21.86
C ALA A 91 -0.86 -1.29 22.94
N SER A 92 -2.06 -1.75 22.56
CA SER A 92 -3.02 -2.39 23.46
C SER A 92 -2.73 -3.86 23.76
N GLY A 93 -1.64 -4.42 23.22
CA GLY A 93 -1.26 -5.82 23.41
C GLY A 93 -1.86 -6.78 22.37
N GLN A 94 -2.29 -6.27 21.21
CA GLN A 94 -2.80 -7.05 20.08
C GLN A 94 -1.92 -6.86 18.83
N PRO A 95 -0.61 -7.18 18.91
CA PRO A 95 0.35 -6.89 17.83
C PRO A 95 0.05 -7.64 16.54
N GLU A 96 -0.50 -8.86 16.61
CA GLU A 96 -0.84 -9.63 15.41
C GLU A 96 -1.94 -8.95 14.58
N GLU A 97 -3.04 -8.53 15.23
CA GLU A 97 -4.10 -7.75 14.57
C GLU A 97 -3.56 -6.38 14.12
N GLY A 98 -2.69 -5.75 14.91
CA GLY A 98 -2.00 -4.51 14.52
C GLY A 98 -1.23 -4.66 13.21
N VAL A 99 -0.44 -5.72 13.05
CA VAL A 99 0.29 -6.02 11.80
C VAL A 99 -0.68 -6.26 10.63
N LEU A 100 -1.79 -6.97 10.85
CA LEU A 100 -2.81 -7.16 9.81
C LEU A 100 -3.42 -5.83 9.36
N ARG A 101 -3.70 -4.91 10.28
CA ARG A 101 -4.19 -3.56 9.95
C ARG A 101 -3.14 -2.70 9.26
N ALA A 102 -1.88 -2.73 9.72
CA ALA A 102 -0.79 -2.00 9.10
C ALA A 102 -0.54 -2.45 7.65
N ARG A 103 -0.57 -3.76 7.38
CA ARG A 103 -0.44 -4.30 6.01
C ARG A 103 -1.56 -3.81 5.09
N LYS A 104 -2.80 -3.75 5.59
CA LYS A 104 -3.92 -3.19 4.83
C LYS A 104 -3.73 -1.70 4.60
N ALA A 105 -3.36 -0.92 5.62
CA ALA A 105 -3.07 0.50 5.48
C ALA A 105 -2.00 0.76 4.40
N LEU A 106 -0.91 -0.01 4.40
CA LEU A 106 0.12 0.07 3.36
C LEU A 106 -0.45 -0.20 1.97
N HIS A 107 -1.22 -1.28 1.81
CA HIS A 107 -1.88 -1.59 0.54
C HIS A 107 -2.77 -0.44 0.06
N LEU A 108 -3.59 0.13 0.95
CA LEU A 108 -4.52 1.21 0.57
C LEU A 108 -3.77 2.49 0.18
N TYR A 109 -2.68 2.85 0.88
CA TYR A 109 -1.84 3.99 0.47
C TYR A 109 -1.22 3.78 -0.91
N LEU A 110 -0.64 2.60 -1.17
CA LEU A 110 -0.01 2.31 -2.46
C LEU A 110 -1.05 2.27 -3.60
N ALA A 111 -2.23 1.70 -3.33
CA ALA A 111 -3.35 1.71 -4.26
C ALA A 111 -3.85 3.14 -4.51
N ALA A 112 -4.01 3.96 -3.47
CA ALA A 112 -4.41 5.36 -3.60
C ALA A 112 -3.42 6.16 -4.48
N HIS A 113 -2.11 5.97 -4.28
CA HIS A 113 -1.06 6.54 -5.15
C HIS A 113 -1.23 6.10 -6.61
N THR A 114 -1.44 4.80 -6.83
CA THR A 114 -1.67 4.24 -8.18
C THR A 114 -2.88 4.88 -8.88
N TYR A 115 -3.93 5.20 -8.13
CA TYR A 115 -5.13 5.88 -8.63
C TYR A 115 -5.04 7.42 -8.59
N GLY A 116 -3.86 7.99 -8.35
CA GLY A 116 -3.61 9.42 -8.44
C GLY A 116 -4.18 10.24 -7.29
N ALA A 117 -4.16 9.71 -6.07
CA ALA A 117 -4.44 10.52 -4.86
C ALA A 117 -3.43 11.67 -4.72
N ASP A 118 -3.85 12.77 -4.10
CA ASP A 118 -2.93 13.86 -3.73
C ASP A 118 -1.96 13.41 -2.61
N PRO A 119 -0.65 13.26 -2.89
CA PRO A 119 0.30 12.78 -1.88
C PRO A 119 0.41 13.73 -0.68
N GLY A 120 0.16 15.03 -0.86
CA GLY A 120 0.24 16.03 0.20
C GLY A 120 -0.93 16.00 1.19
N LEU A 121 -2.02 15.29 0.86
CA LEU A 121 -3.22 15.23 1.70
C LEU A 121 -2.94 14.67 3.10
N TRP A 122 -2.07 13.67 3.16
CA TRP A 122 -1.68 12.97 4.40
C TRP A 122 -0.18 12.65 4.42
N GLU A 123 0.66 13.40 3.70
CA GLU A 123 2.09 13.09 3.56
C GLU A 123 2.34 11.63 3.15
N LEU A 124 1.65 11.17 2.09
CA LEU A 124 1.56 9.77 1.66
C LEU A 124 2.92 9.06 1.67
N HIS A 125 3.95 9.72 1.16
CA HIS A 125 5.29 9.13 1.07
C HIS A 125 5.90 8.86 2.45
N GLY A 126 5.75 9.79 3.39
CA GLY A 126 6.19 9.59 4.77
C GLY A 126 5.41 8.45 5.44
N GLU A 127 4.10 8.41 5.25
CA GLU A 127 3.23 7.36 5.81
C GLU A 127 3.56 5.96 5.28
N VAL A 128 3.84 5.85 3.97
CA VAL A 128 4.27 4.60 3.34
C VAL A 128 5.63 4.16 3.88
N SER A 129 6.59 5.08 4.04
CA SER A 129 7.90 4.77 4.63
C SER A 129 7.80 4.30 6.09
N GLU A 130 6.98 4.95 6.92
CA GLU A 130 6.74 4.52 8.31
C GLU A 130 6.08 3.13 8.38
N LEU A 131 5.13 2.85 7.49
CA LEU A 131 4.49 1.53 7.40
C LEU A 131 5.49 0.47 6.91
N GLN A 132 6.35 0.76 5.94
CA GLN A 132 7.39 -0.17 5.48
C GLN A 132 8.37 -0.51 6.62
N GLU A 133 8.79 0.47 7.42
CA GLU A 133 9.70 0.19 8.54
C GLU A 133 9.01 -0.59 9.66
N SER A 134 7.76 -0.25 10.01
CA SER A 134 7.01 -1.01 11.03
C SER A 134 6.66 -2.44 10.59
N LEU A 135 6.53 -2.68 9.28
CA LEU A 135 6.28 -3.99 8.69
C LEU A 135 7.55 -4.75 8.31
N LYS A 136 8.74 -4.23 8.65
CA LYS A 136 10.00 -4.89 8.37
C LYS A 136 10.08 -6.24 9.07
N GLY A 137 10.47 -7.28 8.31
CA GLY A 137 10.49 -8.67 8.78
C GLY A 137 9.14 -9.39 8.65
N PHE A 138 8.07 -8.70 8.29
CA PHE A 138 6.79 -9.31 7.98
C PHE A 138 6.63 -9.48 6.46
N ARG A 139 6.25 -10.68 6.00
CA ARG A 139 5.92 -10.91 4.58
C ARG A 139 4.70 -10.10 4.17
N LEU A 140 4.77 -9.32 3.09
CA LEU A 140 3.60 -8.63 2.57
C LEU A 140 2.76 -9.56 1.66
N PRO A 141 1.44 -9.34 1.55
CA PRO A 141 0.64 -10.00 0.52
C PRO A 141 1.16 -9.69 -0.88
N GLU A 142 1.06 -10.65 -1.81
CA GLU A 142 1.61 -10.53 -3.16
C GLU A 142 1.11 -9.28 -3.91
N ASP A 143 -0.18 -8.96 -3.74
CA ASP A 143 -0.77 -7.77 -4.36
C ASP A 143 -0.20 -6.47 -3.79
N THR A 144 0.13 -6.47 -2.49
CA THR A 144 0.81 -5.35 -1.85
C THR A 144 2.25 -5.23 -2.34
N GLU A 145 2.97 -6.35 -2.53
CA GLU A 145 4.32 -6.32 -3.11
C GLU A 145 4.32 -5.79 -4.55
N ARG A 146 3.33 -6.16 -5.38
CA ARG A 146 3.20 -5.61 -6.75
C ARG A 146 2.91 -4.10 -6.73
N LEU A 147 2.04 -3.65 -5.84
CA LEU A 147 1.79 -2.22 -5.65
C LEU A 147 3.04 -1.49 -5.16
N LEU A 148 3.81 -2.10 -4.25
CA LEU A 148 5.04 -1.54 -3.73
C LEU A 148 6.11 -1.43 -4.81
N MET A 149 6.28 -2.47 -5.63
CA MET A 149 7.16 -2.46 -6.79
C MET A 149 6.85 -1.28 -7.72
N GLY A 150 5.59 -1.12 -8.12
CA GLY A 150 5.17 -0.01 -8.98
C GLY A 150 5.31 1.37 -8.33
N TYR A 151 5.06 1.45 -7.02
CA TYR A 151 5.25 2.68 -6.24
C TYR A 151 6.73 3.11 -6.24
N GLU A 152 7.65 2.21 -5.88
CA GLU A 152 9.08 2.50 -5.85
C GLU A 152 9.62 2.83 -7.25
N GLU A 153 9.19 2.10 -8.28
CA GLU A 153 9.55 2.39 -9.68
C GLU A 153 9.08 3.79 -10.09
N SER A 154 7.83 4.18 -9.75
CA SER A 154 7.28 5.51 -10.07
C SER A 154 8.01 6.65 -9.36
N ARG A 155 8.68 6.34 -8.24
CA ARG A 155 9.48 7.28 -7.43
C ARG A 155 10.93 7.34 -7.88
N GLY A 156 11.33 6.52 -8.86
CA GLY A 156 12.71 6.41 -9.31
C GLY A 156 13.57 5.53 -8.41
N ASN A 157 13.01 4.85 -7.42
CA ASN A 157 13.75 3.99 -6.49
C ASN A 157 13.90 2.57 -7.08
N PHE A 158 14.65 2.43 -8.17
CA PHE A 158 14.71 1.21 -8.97
C PHE A 158 15.25 0.01 -8.20
N ALA A 159 16.26 0.18 -7.34
CA ALA A 159 16.75 -0.90 -6.48
C ALA A 159 15.68 -1.41 -5.49
N LEU A 160 14.85 -0.51 -4.94
CA LEU A 160 13.76 -0.90 -4.04
C LEU A 160 12.63 -1.60 -4.78
N ALA A 161 12.33 -1.15 -6.01
CA ALA A 161 11.37 -1.83 -6.88
C ALA A 161 11.85 -3.25 -7.22
N GLU A 162 13.13 -3.42 -7.54
CA GLU A 162 13.74 -4.73 -7.81
C GLU A 162 13.67 -5.65 -6.58
N ASN A 163 13.94 -5.12 -5.38
CA ASN A 163 13.78 -5.88 -4.13
C ASN A 163 12.35 -6.43 -3.95
N ALA A 164 11.31 -5.65 -4.29
CA ALA A 164 9.93 -6.12 -4.24
C ALA A 164 9.66 -7.21 -5.30
N LEU A 165 10.21 -7.06 -6.50
CA LEU A 165 10.13 -8.07 -7.56
C LEU A 165 10.77 -9.40 -7.14
N TYR A 166 11.93 -9.37 -6.48
CA TYR A 166 12.56 -10.60 -5.98
C TYR A 166 11.81 -11.22 -4.80
N ARG A 167 11.19 -10.43 -3.91
CA ARG A 167 10.29 -10.99 -2.88
C ARG A 167 9.10 -11.74 -3.49
N LEU A 168 8.53 -11.23 -4.58
CA LEU A 168 7.50 -11.94 -5.36
C LEU A 168 8.03 -13.23 -5.99
N LEU A 169 9.27 -13.23 -6.48
CA LEU A 169 9.91 -14.43 -7.03
C LEU A 169 10.11 -15.49 -5.94
N GLU A 170 10.64 -15.10 -4.77
CA GLU A 170 10.87 -15.97 -3.63
C GLU A 170 9.58 -16.57 -3.05
N SER A 171 8.46 -15.86 -3.15
CA SER A 171 7.15 -16.37 -2.75
C SER A 171 6.51 -17.29 -3.81
N GLY A 172 7.10 -17.42 -5.00
CA GLY A 172 6.55 -18.19 -6.13
C GLY A 172 5.41 -17.46 -6.86
N SER A 173 5.26 -16.16 -6.62
CA SER A 173 4.12 -15.36 -7.07
C SER A 173 4.46 -14.46 -8.25
N ALA A 174 5.75 -14.27 -8.55
CA ALA A 174 6.18 -13.51 -9.72
C ALA A 174 5.90 -14.27 -11.02
N ARG A 175 5.45 -13.52 -12.03
CA ARG A 175 5.39 -13.99 -13.42
C ARG A 175 6.65 -13.58 -14.15
N ARG A 176 7.13 -14.43 -15.07
CA ARG A 176 8.32 -14.15 -15.88
C ARG A 176 8.20 -12.80 -16.59
N GLU A 177 7.03 -12.53 -17.15
CA GLU A 177 6.72 -11.32 -17.93
C GLU A 177 6.79 -10.06 -17.07
N GLU A 178 6.49 -10.13 -15.77
CA GLU A 178 6.53 -8.98 -14.85
C GLU A 178 7.96 -8.45 -14.74
N GLY A 179 8.95 -9.31 -14.48
CA GLY A 179 10.34 -8.89 -14.40
C GLY A 179 10.92 -8.50 -15.76
N VAL A 180 10.57 -9.20 -16.84
CA VAL A 180 11.00 -8.80 -18.19
C VAL A 180 10.50 -7.39 -18.52
N ALA A 181 9.22 -7.11 -18.23
CA ALA A 181 8.65 -5.79 -18.46
C ALA A 181 9.32 -4.70 -17.60
N PHE A 182 9.65 -5.01 -16.34
CA PHE A 182 10.38 -4.11 -15.44
C PHE A 182 11.75 -3.71 -16.00
N TYR A 183 12.64 -4.68 -16.22
CA TYR A 183 13.98 -4.38 -16.73
C TYR A 183 13.95 -3.74 -18.12
N THR A 184 13.01 -4.13 -18.99
CA THR A 184 12.86 -3.50 -20.32
C THR A 184 12.51 -2.03 -20.21
N ARG A 185 11.65 -1.62 -19.25
CA ARG A 185 11.36 -0.20 -19.00
C ARG A 185 12.61 0.53 -18.50
N LEU A 186 13.39 -0.07 -17.60
CA LEU A 186 14.60 0.53 -17.07
C LEU A 186 15.70 0.72 -18.13
N LEU A 187 15.89 -0.26 -19.02
CA LEU A 187 16.85 -0.16 -20.13
C LEU A 187 16.52 0.95 -21.14
N ALA A 188 15.29 1.47 -21.11
CA ALA A 188 14.88 2.62 -21.93
C ALA A 188 15.11 3.98 -21.24
N LEU A 189 15.53 3.99 -19.97
CA LEU A 189 15.83 5.21 -19.23
C LEU A 189 17.26 5.70 -19.48
N ASP A 190 17.47 6.98 -19.14
CA ASP A 190 18.80 7.58 -19.14
C ASP A 190 19.69 6.94 -18.05
N PRO A 191 20.97 6.63 -18.33
CA PRO A 191 21.88 6.02 -17.35
C PRO A 191 22.02 6.81 -16.05
N GLY A 192 21.96 8.15 -16.09
CA GLY A 192 22.03 8.97 -14.88
C GLY A 192 20.84 8.75 -13.96
N LYS A 193 19.64 8.54 -14.51
CA LYS A 193 18.45 8.19 -13.71
C LYS A 193 18.57 6.82 -13.07
N LEU A 194 19.17 5.88 -13.78
CA LEU A 194 19.42 4.52 -13.27
C LEU A 194 20.39 4.55 -12.09
N GLU A 195 21.47 5.33 -12.19
CA GLU A 195 22.39 5.56 -11.07
C GLU A 195 21.72 6.24 -9.87
N GLU A 196 20.97 7.32 -10.09
CA GLU A 196 20.21 8.01 -9.03
C GLU A 196 19.21 7.08 -8.33
N GLY A 197 18.58 6.16 -9.08
CA GLY A 197 17.67 5.16 -8.57
C GLY A 197 18.31 3.93 -7.95
N GLY A 198 19.64 3.91 -7.86
CA GLY A 198 20.42 2.86 -7.22
C GLY A 198 20.51 1.56 -8.01
N LEU A 199 20.21 1.56 -9.30
CA LEU A 199 20.30 0.38 -10.17
C LEU A 199 20.93 0.74 -11.52
N PRO A 200 22.27 0.88 -11.61
CA PRO A 200 22.97 1.29 -12.83
C PRO A 200 22.71 0.36 -14.02
N GLU A 201 22.92 0.84 -15.25
CA GLU A 201 22.61 0.09 -16.48
C GLU A 201 23.25 -1.32 -16.51
N THR A 202 24.47 -1.47 -15.99
CA THR A 202 25.14 -2.78 -15.87
C THR A 202 24.35 -3.74 -14.98
N GLU A 203 23.89 -3.29 -13.82
CA GLU A 203 23.09 -4.09 -12.90
C GLU A 203 21.70 -4.39 -13.48
N VAL A 204 21.09 -3.46 -14.23
CA VAL A 204 19.82 -3.71 -14.93
C VAL A 204 19.97 -4.84 -15.96
N ARG A 205 21.08 -4.88 -16.71
CA ARG A 205 21.36 -5.96 -17.69
C ARG A 205 21.61 -7.29 -17.00
N GLU A 206 22.45 -7.30 -15.96
CA GLU A 206 22.74 -8.49 -15.16
C GLU A 206 21.49 -9.03 -14.47
N GLY A 207 20.65 -8.13 -13.92
CA GLY A 207 19.37 -8.44 -13.30
C GLY A 207 18.39 -9.07 -14.28
N LEU A 208 18.29 -8.56 -15.51
CA LEU A 208 17.47 -9.17 -16.57
C LEU A 208 17.96 -10.58 -16.95
N GLU A 209 19.25 -10.77 -17.13
CA GLU A 209 19.82 -12.09 -17.44
C GLU A 209 19.56 -13.09 -16.30
N ALA A 210 19.83 -12.68 -15.05
CA ALA A 210 19.57 -13.48 -13.87
C ALA A 210 18.07 -13.81 -13.72
N TRP A 211 17.20 -12.84 -13.99
CA TRP A 211 15.76 -13.03 -13.99
C TRP A 211 15.32 -14.08 -15.01
N LEU A 212 15.77 -13.96 -16.26
CA LEU A 212 15.46 -14.91 -17.33
C LEU A 212 15.94 -16.33 -16.99
N ALA A 213 17.13 -16.46 -16.41
CA ALA A 213 17.66 -17.75 -15.97
C ALA A 213 16.80 -18.37 -14.86
N ARG A 214 16.44 -17.60 -13.82
CA ARG A 214 15.63 -18.08 -12.68
C ARG A 214 14.18 -18.37 -13.05
N THR A 215 13.65 -17.69 -14.06
CA THR A 215 12.25 -17.81 -14.50
C THR A 215 12.07 -18.63 -15.77
N ALA A 216 13.14 -19.27 -16.28
CA ALA A 216 13.09 -20.06 -17.51
C ALA A 216 11.98 -21.13 -17.51
N GLY A 217 11.70 -21.73 -16.34
CA GLY A 217 10.63 -22.73 -16.14
C GLY A 217 9.24 -22.16 -15.83
N LEU A 218 9.09 -20.85 -15.62
CA LEU A 218 7.79 -20.21 -15.33
C LEU A 218 6.97 -19.87 -16.58
N ALA A 219 7.48 -20.21 -17.77
CA ALA A 219 6.97 -19.73 -19.06
C ALA A 219 5.60 -20.30 -19.51
N TYR A 220 4.88 -21.04 -18.66
CA TYR A 220 3.59 -21.65 -19.01
C TYR A 220 2.69 -21.79 -17.77
N ASN A 221 2.09 -20.69 -17.32
CA ASN A 221 0.80 -20.77 -16.64
C ASN A 221 -0.22 -20.15 -17.57
N GLU A 222 -0.93 -21.02 -18.29
CA GLU A 222 -2.05 -20.67 -19.13
C GLU A 222 -3.01 -19.76 -18.35
N VAL A 223 -3.44 -18.69 -19.03
CA VAL A 223 -4.73 -18.07 -18.74
C VAL A 223 -5.75 -19.21 -18.78
N GLY A 224 -6.14 -19.72 -17.62
CA GLY A 224 -7.14 -20.77 -17.52
C GLY A 224 -8.40 -20.32 -18.27
N PRO A 225 -8.92 -21.13 -19.20
CA PRO A 225 -10.11 -20.78 -19.95
C PRO A 225 -11.30 -20.99 -19.02
N ASN A 226 -11.65 -19.98 -18.23
CA ASN A 226 -12.98 -19.85 -17.65
C ASN A 226 -13.33 -18.37 -17.60
N GLY A 227 -13.52 -17.80 -18.79
CA GLY A 227 -14.54 -16.79 -18.98
C GLY A 227 -15.87 -17.49 -19.16
N VAL A 228 -16.70 -17.49 -18.11
CA VAL A 228 -18.14 -17.19 -18.09
C VAL A 228 -18.47 -16.64 -16.70
#